data_AF-A0A5C7Z4Z7-F1
#
_entry.id   AF-A0A5C7Z4Z7-F1
#
_cell.length_a   1.000
_cell.length_b   1.000
_cell.length_c   1.000
_cell.angle_alpha   90.00
_cell.angle_beta   90.00
_cell.angle_gamma   90.00
#
_symmetry.space_group_name_H-M   'P 1'
#
loop_
_entity.id
_entity.type
_entity.pdbx_description
1 polymer ?
#
loop_
_entity_poly.entity_id
_entity_poly.type
_entity_poly.pdbx_seq_one_letter_code
_entity_poly.pdbx_strand_id
1 'polypeptide(L)'
;MSEHFGKKNFEYPSTDKMGFAHPVSPSHSLQLLNNYMRTDLLRTLHHHLHRMKNNDEPGSPLHHLAKSLTLVIDSFDKVKQPECIGRNPFHIDPGYVFNAEKDFLHDIELMKHHL
;
A
#
# COMPACT_ATOMS: atom_id res chain seq x y z
N MET A 1 -3.85 -33.75 21.07
CA MET A 1 -4.40 -32.72 20.17
C MET A 1 -4.33 -31.37 20.86
N SER A 2 -3.39 -30.52 20.45
CA SER A 2 -3.45 -29.06 20.50
C SER A 2 -2.08 -28.56 20.05
N GLU A 3 -1.88 -28.51 18.74
CA GLU A 3 -0.74 -27.80 18.17
C GLU A 3 -0.99 -26.31 18.38
N HIS A 4 -0.22 -25.72 19.30
CA HIS A 4 -0.11 -24.27 19.40
C HIS A 4 0.53 -23.75 18.12
N PHE A 5 -0.30 -23.34 17.16
CA PHE A 5 0.10 -22.43 16.11
C PHE A 5 0.62 -21.16 16.77
N GLY A 6 1.95 -21.06 16.90
CA GLY A 6 2.62 -19.86 17.35
C GLY A 6 2.18 -18.71 16.46
N LYS A 7 1.46 -17.74 17.05
CA LYS A 7 1.33 -16.41 16.49
C LYS A 7 2.75 -15.89 16.28
N LYS A 8 3.25 -15.93 15.05
CA LYS A 8 4.39 -15.08 14.67
C LYS A 8 3.89 -13.66 14.83
N ASN A 9 4.19 -13.05 15.98
CA ASN A 9 4.23 -11.61 16.10
C ASN A 9 5.25 -11.15 15.06
N PHE A 10 4.76 -10.66 13.92
CA PHE A 10 5.60 -9.90 13.02
C PHE A 10 5.97 -8.63 13.78
N GLU A 11 7.09 -8.67 14.49
CA GLU A 11 7.70 -7.48 15.06
C GLU A 11 8.08 -6.58 13.88
N TYR A 12 7.25 -5.58 13.63
CA TYR A 12 7.57 -4.52 12.70
C TYR A 12 8.86 -3.84 13.21
N PRO A 13 9.87 -3.61 12.36
CA PRO A 13 11.09 -2.95 12.77
C PRO A 13 10.79 -1.59 13.39
N SER A 14 11.54 -1.26 14.44
CA SER A 14 11.15 -0.27 15.44
C SER A 14 11.27 1.19 15.03
N THR A 15 11.77 1.54 13.83
CA THR A 15 11.98 2.95 13.50
C THR A 15 12.04 3.24 11.99
N ASP A 16 10.95 3.83 11.49
CA ASP A 16 10.99 5.11 10.78
C ASP A 16 9.76 5.88 11.28
N LYS A 17 9.89 7.18 11.56
CA LYS A 17 8.76 8.06 11.91
C LYS A 17 7.65 8.05 10.84
N MET A 18 7.96 7.57 9.63
CA MET A 18 7.04 7.37 8.51
C MET A 18 6.71 5.90 8.20
N GLY A 19 7.28 4.91 8.91
CA GLY A 19 6.82 3.52 8.80
C GLY A 19 7.44 2.67 7.68
N PHE A 20 8.62 3.00 7.15
CA PHE A 20 9.39 2.02 6.37
C PHE A 20 9.93 0.91 7.27
N ALA A 21 9.11 -0.11 7.48
CA ALA A 21 9.66 -1.42 7.67
C ALA A 21 10.30 -1.86 6.37
N HIS A 22 11.63 -1.99 6.33
CA HIS A 22 12.30 -2.56 5.16
C HIS A 22 11.61 -3.88 4.79
N PRO A 23 11.07 -4.01 3.56
CA PRO A 23 10.33 -5.20 3.20
C PRO A 23 11.26 -6.40 3.22
N VAL A 24 11.02 -7.33 4.16
CA VAL A 24 11.82 -8.57 4.29
C VAL A 24 11.35 -9.69 3.37
N SER A 25 10.21 -9.53 2.69
CA SER A 25 9.68 -10.48 1.70
C SER A 25 8.63 -9.82 0.80
N PRO A 26 8.32 -10.40 -0.39
CA PRO A 26 7.26 -9.88 -1.27
C PRO A 26 5.90 -9.78 -0.58
N SER A 27 5.50 -10.81 0.19
CA SER A 27 4.23 -10.81 0.93
C SER A 27 4.19 -9.72 2.00
N HIS A 28 5.31 -9.49 2.69
CA HIS A 28 5.43 -8.41 3.67
C HIS A 28 5.28 -7.05 2.97
N SER A 29 5.92 -6.85 1.83
CA SER A 29 5.81 -5.64 1.02
C SER A 29 4.36 -5.31 0.64
N LEU A 30 3.60 -6.30 0.17
CA LEU A 30 2.18 -6.13 -0.16
C LEU A 30 1.33 -5.84 1.09
N GLN A 31 1.69 -6.43 2.22
CA GLN A 31 1.04 -6.15 3.50
C GLN A 31 1.30 -4.70 3.95
N LEU A 32 2.50 -4.16 3.71
CA LEU A 32 2.81 -2.74 3.98
C LEU A 32 1.92 -1.83 3.13
N LEU A 33 1.73 -2.12 1.84
CA LEU A 33 0.81 -1.33 1.00
C LEU A 33 -0.60 -1.29 1.60
N ASN A 34 -1.15 -2.41 2.04
CA ASN A 34 -2.49 -2.47 2.62
C ASN A 34 -2.60 -1.76 3.99
N ASN A 35 -1.55 -1.83 4.80
CA ASN A 35 -1.57 -1.35 6.18
C ASN A 35 -1.23 0.13 6.32
N TYR A 36 -0.41 0.68 5.40
CA TYR A 36 0.05 2.07 5.45
C TYR A 36 -0.72 2.98 4.50
N MET A 37 -1.09 2.49 3.31
CA MET A 37 -1.65 3.38 2.30
C MET A 37 -3.04 3.87 2.66
N ARG A 38 -3.29 5.12 2.26
CA ARG A 38 -4.60 5.76 2.33
C ARG A 38 -5.63 5.09 1.44
N THR A 39 -6.89 5.14 1.90
CA THR A 39 -7.98 4.31 1.36
C THR A 39 -8.30 4.62 -0.10
N ASP A 40 -8.22 5.88 -0.53
CA ASP A 40 -8.51 6.25 -1.92
C ASP A 40 -7.47 5.72 -2.91
N LEU A 41 -6.19 5.66 -2.51
CA LEU A 41 -5.11 5.07 -3.32
C LEU A 41 -5.32 3.56 -3.45
N LEU A 42 -5.57 2.87 -2.32
CA LEU A 42 -5.87 1.44 -2.31
C LEU A 42 -7.12 1.10 -3.12
N ARG A 43 -8.19 1.90 -2.98
CA ARG A 43 -9.42 1.72 -3.75
C ARG A 43 -9.18 1.88 -5.24
N THR A 44 -8.37 2.86 -5.65
CA THR A 44 -8.03 3.07 -7.07
C THR A 44 -7.21 1.91 -7.61
N LEU A 45 -6.23 1.42 -6.85
CA LEU A 45 -5.45 0.22 -7.18
C LEU A 45 -6.36 -1.00 -7.38
N HIS A 46 -7.26 -1.26 -6.41
CA HIS A 46 -8.19 -2.38 -6.47
C HIS A 46 -9.15 -2.28 -7.65
N HIS A 47 -9.74 -1.11 -7.89
CA HIS A 47 -10.61 -0.90 -9.05
C HIS A 47 -9.88 -1.19 -10.37
N HIS A 48 -8.62 -0.78 -10.49
CA HIS A 48 -7.85 -1.04 -11.69
C HIS A 48 -7.59 -2.54 -11.89
N LEU A 49 -7.16 -3.24 -10.84
CA LEU A 49 -6.97 -4.70 -10.86
C LEU A 49 -8.26 -5.45 -11.22
N HIS A 50 -9.38 -5.07 -10.63
CA HIS A 50 -10.69 -5.65 -10.94
C HIS A 50 -11.09 -5.41 -12.40
N ARG A 51 -10.84 -4.20 -12.92
CA ARG A 51 -11.12 -3.87 -14.32
C ARG A 51 -10.28 -4.73 -15.28
N MET A 52 -8.98 -4.85 -15.01
CA MET A 52 -8.08 -5.68 -15.82
C MET A 52 -8.51 -7.16 -15.82
N LYS A 53 -8.90 -7.67 -14.64
CA LYS A 53 -9.47 -9.02 -14.51
C LYS A 53 -10.75 -9.18 -15.33
N ASN A 54 -11.67 -8.23 -15.26
CA ASN A 54 -12.95 -8.30 -16.00
C ASN A 54 -12.77 -8.18 -17.52
N ASN A 55 -11.67 -7.58 -17.96
CA ASN A 55 -11.33 -7.40 -19.37
C ASN A 55 -10.45 -8.54 -19.93
N ASP A 56 -10.14 -9.56 -19.13
CA ASP A 56 -9.18 -10.63 -19.46
C ASP A 56 -7.86 -10.09 -20.03
N GLU A 57 -7.35 -8.98 -19.46
CA GLU A 57 -6.11 -8.38 -19.95
C GLU A 57 -4.95 -9.38 -19.82
N PRO A 58 -4.13 -9.57 -20.87
CA PRO A 58 -3.01 -10.50 -20.82
C PRO A 58 -1.96 -10.02 -19.81
N GLY A 59 -1.31 -10.97 -19.14
CA GLY A 59 -0.25 -10.69 -18.17
C GLY A 59 -0.34 -11.58 -16.93
N SER A 60 0.78 -11.66 -16.20
CA SER A 60 0.78 -12.32 -14.89
C SER A 60 0.14 -11.41 -13.83
N PRO A 61 -0.32 -11.96 -12.69
CA PRO A 61 -0.81 -11.14 -11.58
C PRO A 61 0.18 -10.07 -11.11
N LEU A 62 1.48 -10.36 -11.14
CA LEU A 62 2.52 -9.39 -10.81
C LEU A 62 2.62 -8.27 -11.85
N HIS A 63 2.48 -8.60 -13.15
CA HIS A 63 2.45 -7.60 -14.21
C HIS A 63 1.24 -6.65 -14.05
N HIS A 64 0.07 -7.20 -13.73
CA HIS A 64 -1.13 -6.41 -13.48
C HIS A 64 -1.00 -5.50 -12.26
N LEU A 65 -0.35 -6.00 -11.20
CA LEU A 65 -0.05 -5.21 -10.02
C LEU A 65 0.88 -4.04 -10.34
N ALA A 66 2.00 -4.29 -11.02
CA ALA A 66 2.95 -3.24 -11.41
C ALA A 66 2.28 -2.18 -12.29
N LYS A 67 1.51 -2.60 -13.31
CA LYS A 67 0.76 -1.69 -14.18
C LYS A 67 -0.26 -0.84 -13.40
N SER A 68 -0.93 -1.44 -12.42
CA SER A 68 -1.90 -0.73 -11.56
C SER A 68 -1.21 0.27 -10.65
N LEU A 69 -0.08 -0.09 -10.05
CA LEU A 69 0.75 0.82 -9.24
C LEU A 69 1.22 2.02 -10.05
N THR A 70 1.77 1.79 -11.26
CA THR A 70 2.18 2.88 -12.16
C THR A 70 1.03 3.83 -12.47
N LEU A 71 -0.15 3.30 -12.80
CA LEU A 71 -1.30 4.14 -13.11
C LEU A 71 -1.77 4.98 -11.92
N VAL A 72 -1.77 4.41 -10.71
CA VAL A 72 -2.11 5.14 -9.49
C VAL A 72 -1.08 6.23 -9.23
N ILE A 73 0.22 5.91 -9.26
CA ILE A 73 1.29 6.91 -9.10
C ILE A 73 1.11 8.05 -10.10
N ASP A 74 0.97 7.74 -11.39
CA ASP A 74 0.83 8.75 -12.45
C ASP A 74 -0.42 9.63 -12.28
N SER A 75 -1.52 9.05 -11.79
CA SER A 75 -2.78 9.77 -11.61
C SER A 75 -2.70 10.75 -10.45
N PHE A 76 -2.04 10.37 -9.35
CA PHE A 76 -2.00 11.18 -8.15
C PHE A 76 -0.78 12.13 -8.10
N ASP A 77 0.38 11.72 -8.61
CA ASP A 77 1.60 12.54 -8.67
C ASP A 77 1.43 13.77 -9.59
N LYS A 78 0.58 13.65 -10.63
CA LYS A 78 0.22 14.78 -11.51
C LYS A 78 -0.73 15.78 -10.86
N VAL A 79 -1.67 15.29 -10.05
CA VAL A 79 -2.74 16.12 -9.47
C VAL A 79 -2.25 16.86 -8.22
N LYS A 80 -1.30 16.29 -7.47
CA LYS A 80 -0.69 16.89 -6.25
C LYS A 80 -1.72 17.47 -5.27
N GLN A 81 -2.82 16.76 -5.04
CA GLN A 81 -3.85 17.15 -4.06
C GLN A 81 -3.87 16.14 -2.90
N PRO A 82 -2.89 16.21 -2.00
CA PRO A 82 -2.78 15.30 -0.88
C PRO A 82 -3.97 15.40 0.09
N GLU A 83 -4.65 16.54 0.16
CA GLU A 83 -5.74 16.82 1.11
C GLU A 83 -7.03 16.07 0.77
N CYS A 84 -7.22 15.68 -0.49
CA CYS A 84 -8.40 14.96 -0.96
C CYS A 84 -8.34 13.45 -0.73
N ILE A 85 -7.23 12.94 -0.18
CA ILE A 85 -7.00 11.53 0.02
C ILE A 85 -7.16 11.21 1.52
N GLY A 86 -8.17 10.41 1.85
CA GLY A 86 -8.57 10.12 3.22
C GLY A 86 -7.63 9.15 3.94
N ARG A 87 -7.46 9.36 5.24
CA ARG A 87 -6.73 8.45 6.13
C ARG A 87 -7.27 7.01 6.04
N ASN A 88 -6.38 6.03 6.10
CA ASN A 88 -6.77 4.63 6.27
C ASN A 88 -7.32 4.39 7.69
N PRO A 89 -8.61 4.04 7.87
CA PRO A 89 -9.18 3.75 9.19
C PRO A 89 -8.62 2.45 9.79
N PHE A 90 -8.01 1.60 8.96
CA PHE A 90 -7.35 0.35 9.36
C PHE A 90 -5.82 0.49 9.39
N HIS A 91 -5.31 1.72 9.48
CA HIS A 91 -3.89 1.96 9.61
C HIS A 91 -3.33 1.19 10.81
N ILE A 92 -2.14 0.61 10.65
CA ILE A 92 -1.51 -0.22 11.68
C ILE A 92 -1.31 0.52 13.01
N ASP A 93 -1.03 1.81 12.93
CA ASP A 93 -1.00 2.71 14.08
C ASP A 93 -2.30 3.55 14.10
N PRO A 94 -3.24 3.33 15.03
CA PRO A 94 -4.43 4.17 15.17
C PRO A 94 -4.12 5.56 15.78
N GLY A 95 -2.97 5.73 16.43
CA GLY A 95 -2.55 6.95 17.12
C GLY A 95 -1.65 7.89 16.30
N TYR A 96 -1.23 7.50 15.08
CA TYR A 96 -0.34 8.37 14.29
C TYR A 96 -0.99 9.71 13.94
N VAL A 97 -0.19 10.76 13.99
CA VAL A 97 -0.61 12.12 13.65
C VAL A 97 -0.63 12.25 12.13
N PHE A 98 -1.84 12.21 11.56
CA PHE A 98 -2.06 12.37 10.13
C PHE A 98 -1.56 13.73 9.62
N ASN A 99 -0.76 13.71 8.57
CA ASN A 99 -0.32 14.87 7.83
C ASN A 99 -0.45 14.59 6.33
N ALA A 100 -1.46 15.18 5.70
CA ALA A 100 -1.82 14.89 4.31
C ALA A 100 -0.63 14.95 3.33
N GLU A 101 0.22 15.98 3.43
CA GLU A 101 1.34 16.19 2.52
C GLU A 101 2.48 15.17 2.74
N LYS A 102 2.91 14.99 3.99
CA LYS A 102 3.98 14.03 4.33
C LYS A 102 3.54 12.59 4.06
N ASP A 103 2.30 12.26 4.43
CA ASP A 103 1.73 10.94 4.22
C ASP A 103 1.56 10.64 2.72
N PHE A 104 1.23 11.66 1.91
CA PHE A 104 1.17 11.50 0.46
C PHE A 104 2.53 11.21 -0.16
N LEU A 105 3.57 11.95 0.21
CA LEU A 105 4.92 11.69 -0.28
C LEU A 105 5.36 10.27 0.10
N HIS A 106 5.06 9.87 1.33
CA HIS A 106 5.30 8.51 1.79
C HIS A 106 4.54 7.46 0.98
N ASP A 107 3.24 7.64 0.72
CA ASP A 107 2.44 6.71 -0.09
C ASP A 107 3.05 6.53 -1.50
N ILE A 108 3.45 7.63 -2.14
CA ILE A 108 4.04 7.61 -3.48
C ILE A 108 5.40 6.89 -3.46
N GLU A 109 6.25 7.19 -2.47
CA GLU A 109 7.56 6.53 -2.32
C GLU A 109 7.40 5.03 -2.07
N LEU A 110 6.46 4.64 -1.21
CA LEU A 110 6.13 3.25 -0.95
C LEU A 110 5.65 2.54 -2.22
N MET A 111 4.75 3.13 -3.00
CA MET A 111 4.31 2.53 -4.27
C MET A 111 5.45 2.42 -5.28
N LYS A 112 6.32 3.44 -5.38
CA LYS A 112 7.49 3.42 -6.28
C LYS A 112 8.49 2.33 -5.92
N HIS A 113 8.62 1.97 -4.64
CA HIS A 113 9.46 0.85 -4.20
C HIS A 113 9.02 -0.52 -4.75
N HIS A 114 7.77 -0.64 -5.21
CA HIS A 114 7.19 -1.88 -5.71
C HIS A 114 7.20 -2.00 -7.25
N LEU A 115 7.80 -1.02 -7.95
CA LEU A 115 8.02 -1.01 -9.40
C LEU A 115 9.45 -1.43 -9.72
#